data_AF-A0A955Y9G0-F1
#
_entry.id   AF-A0A955Y9G0-F1
#
_cell.length_a   1.000
_cell.length_b   1.000
_cell.length_c   1.000
_cell.angle_alpha   90.00
_cell.angle_beta   90.00
_cell.angle_gamma   90.00
#
_symmetry.space_group_name_H-M   'P 1'
#
loop_
_entity.id
_entity.type
_entity.pdbx_description
1 polymer ?
#
loop_
_entity_poly.entity_id
_entity_poly.type
_entity_poly.pdbx_seq_one_letter_code
_entity_poly.pdbx_strand_id
1 'polypeptide(L)'
;MNTHRQHERTVVDRATTLRVSEIYASVQGESTHAGKPCTFVRLTGCNLRCAWCDSPHTFTGGVHRVLGDVLDEVAALGLHTVEVTGGEPLVQNAAIPLLRALVDAGHEVLLETSGSRSIADVPPEVHVILDLKCPGSGEVEANDWSNVARLLPHHEVKLVVASRHEYVWARDVIARHALH
;
A
#
# COMPACT_ATOMS: atom_id res chain seq x y z
N MET A 1 -2.74 39.10 -1.67
CA MET A 1 -2.41 38.43 -2.94
C MET A 1 -2.72 36.96 -2.79
N ASN A 2 -3.84 36.53 -3.37
CA ASN A 2 -4.39 35.20 -3.21
C ASN A 2 -3.76 34.28 -4.27
N THR A 3 -2.80 33.43 -3.90
CA THR A 3 -2.21 32.46 -4.82
C THR A 3 -3.01 31.16 -4.77
N HIS A 4 -4.08 31.09 -5.56
CA HIS A 4 -4.72 29.83 -5.91
C HIS A 4 -3.73 29.01 -6.76
N ARG A 5 -3.03 28.06 -6.14
CA ARG A 5 -2.40 26.95 -6.88
C ARG A 5 -3.53 26.04 -7.36
N GLN A 6 -3.95 26.21 -8.61
CA GLN A 6 -4.70 25.17 -9.31
C GLN A 6 -3.78 23.95 -9.41
N HIS A 7 -4.11 22.88 -8.68
CA HIS A 7 -3.50 21.57 -8.93
C HIS A 7 -4.01 21.10 -10.29
N GLU A 8 -3.10 21.01 -11.25
CA GLU A 8 -3.36 20.44 -12.56
C GLU A 8 -3.68 18.95 -12.35
N ARG A 9 -4.98 18.60 -12.25
CA ARG A 9 -5.42 17.21 -12.07
C ARG A 9 -4.96 16.43 -13.30
N THR A 10 -4.00 15.52 -13.10
CA THR A 10 -3.60 14.59 -14.15
C THR A 10 -4.79 13.68 -14.45
N VAL A 11 -5.30 13.71 -15.67
CA VAL A 11 -6.40 12.84 -16.09
C VAL A 11 -5.93 11.39 -16.01
N VAL A 12 -6.50 10.60 -15.11
CA VAL A 12 -6.20 9.16 -15.01
C VAL A 12 -6.86 8.42 -16.17
N ASP A 13 -6.08 7.65 -16.92
CA ASP A 13 -6.61 6.78 -17.97
C ASP A 13 -7.39 5.60 -17.34
N ARG A 14 -8.73 5.68 -17.41
CA ARG A 14 -9.65 4.65 -16.91
C ARG A 14 -9.55 3.32 -17.67
N ALA A 15 -8.90 3.29 -18.85
CA ALA A 15 -8.65 2.06 -19.62
C ALA A 15 -7.41 1.29 -19.15
N THR A 16 -6.59 1.88 -18.27
CA THR A 16 -5.44 1.19 -17.65
C THR A 16 -5.90 -0.12 -17.02
N THR A 17 -5.14 -1.21 -17.20
CA THR A 17 -5.49 -2.51 -16.62
C THR A 17 -4.63 -2.84 -15.41
N LEU A 18 -5.25 -3.43 -14.39
CA LEU A 18 -4.60 -3.99 -13.21
C LEU A 18 -5.03 -5.45 -13.07
N ARG A 19 -4.20 -6.27 -12.45
CA ARG A 19 -4.55 -7.64 -12.06
C ARG A 19 -5.01 -7.63 -10.60
N VAL A 20 -6.28 -7.92 -10.39
CA VAL A 20 -6.96 -7.83 -9.09
C VAL A 20 -7.29 -9.23 -8.59
N SER A 21 -6.95 -9.52 -7.34
CA SER A 21 -7.29 -10.76 -6.66
C SER A 21 -8.71 -10.69 -6.10
N GLU A 22 -9.04 -9.60 -5.39
CA GLU A 22 -10.33 -9.40 -4.73
C GLU A 22 -10.58 -7.92 -4.42
N ILE A 23 -11.86 -7.56 -4.34
CA ILE A 23 -12.36 -6.27 -3.84
C ILE A 23 -13.51 -6.57 -2.87
N TYR A 24 -13.44 -6.08 -1.64
CA TYR A 24 -14.46 -6.38 -0.64
C TYR A 24 -14.50 -5.33 0.48
N ALA A 25 -15.65 -5.20 1.14
CA ALA A 25 -15.82 -4.38 2.34
C ALA A 25 -15.53 -5.22 3.60
N SER A 26 -14.75 -4.66 4.53
CA SER A 26 -14.45 -5.28 5.83
C SER A 26 -14.08 -4.20 6.86
N VAL A 27 -13.41 -4.59 7.93
CA VAL A 27 -12.83 -3.72 8.96
C VAL A 27 -11.32 -3.83 8.88
N GLN A 28 -10.59 -2.71 8.93
CA GLN A 28 -9.14 -2.68 9.02
C GLN A 28 -8.67 -3.39 10.29
N GLY A 29 -7.74 -4.33 10.16
CA GLY A 29 -7.22 -5.13 11.27
C GLY A 29 -5.95 -4.57 11.90
N GLU A 30 -5.21 -3.72 11.19
CA GLU A 30 -3.85 -3.30 11.56
C GLU A 30 -3.65 -1.78 11.44
N SER A 31 -2.43 -1.29 11.72
CA SER A 31 -2.04 0.13 11.68
C SER A 31 -2.84 1.01 12.67
N THR A 32 -2.67 2.33 12.61
CA THR A 32 -3.52 3.25 13.39
C THR A 32 -4.98 3.29 12.92
N HIS A 33 -5.28 2.63 11.78
CA HIS A 33 -6.62 2.52 11.22
C HIS A 33 -7.40 1.30 11.70
N ALA A 34 -6.82 0.44 12.55
CA ALA A 34 -7.48 -0.74 13.10
C ALA A 34 -8.87 -0.40 13.68
N GLY A 35 -9.89 -1.16 13.26
CA GLY A 35 -11.29 -0.97 13.65
C GLY A 35 -12.13 -0.09 12.71
N LYS A 36 -11.54 0.58 11.70
CA LYS A 36 -12.30 1.38 10.73
C LYS A 36 -12.95 0.50 9.65
N PRO A 37 -14.22 0.78 9.24
CA PRO A 37 -14.79 0.20 8.02
C PRO A 37 -13.95 0.59 6.79
N CYS A 38 -13.54 -0.40 5.99
CA CYS A 38 -12.61 -0.21 4.89
C CYS A 38 -12.99 -1.08 3.70
N THR A 39 -12.92 -0.51 2.50
CA THR A 39 -12.88 -1.30 1.26
C THR A 39 -11.45 -1.75 1.01
N PHE A 40 -11.23 -3.03 0.78
CA PHE A 40 -9.94 -3.57 0.39
C PHE A 40 -9.92 -3.78 -1.12
N VAL A 41 -8.87 -3.31 -1.78
CA VAL A 41 -8.53 -3.61 -3.17
C VAL A 41 -7.22 -4.40 -3.15
N ARG A 42 -7.33 -5.72 -3.24
CA ARG A 42 -6.17 -6.62 -3.20
C ARG A 42 -5.69 -6.91 -4.62
N LEU A 43 -4.53 -6.39 -4.98
CA LEU A 43 -3.90 -6.64 -6.27
C LEU A 43 -3.22 -8.03 -6.30
N THR A 44 -2.84 -8.47 -7.49
CA THR A 44 -2.18 -9.77 -7.72
C THR A 44 -0.72 -9.58 -8.08
N GLY A 45 0.13 -10.49 -7.62
CA GLY A 45 1.57 -10.52 -7.89
C GLY A 45 2.39 -9.95 -6.74
N CYS A 46 3.50 -10.60 -6.41
CA CYS A 46 4.48 -10.13 -5.43
C CYS A 46 5.87 -10.56 -5.89
N ASN A 47 6.86 -9.66 -5.75
CA ASN A 47 8.26 -9.97 -6.02
C ASN A 47 8.97 -10.66 -4.84
N LEU A 48 8.29 -10.86 -3.72
CA LEU A 48 8.83 -11.50 -2.51
C LEU A 48 8.18 -12.86 -2.25
N ARG A 49 8.85 -13.73 -1.49
CA ARG A 49 8.36 -15.03 -1.00
C ARG A 49 8.63 -15.17 0.49
N CYS A 50 8.11 -14.20 1.24
CA CYS A 50 8.25 -14.14 2.70
C CYS A 50 7.84 -15.48 3.35
N ALA A 51 8.66 -15.97 4.28
CA ALA A 51 8.47 -17.27 4.93
C ALA A 51 7.11 -17.44 5.64
N TRP A 52 6.52 -16.34 6.10
CA TRP A 52 5.24 -16.27 6.80
C TRP A 52 4.21 -15.39 6.08
N CYS A 53 4.24 -15.38 4.75
CA CYS A 53 3.15 -14.75 4.00
C CYS A 53 1.82 -15.45 4.30
N ASP A 54 0.84 -14.70 4.78
CA ASP A 54 -0.52 -15.18 5.05
C ASP A 54 -1.41 -15.15 3.80
N SER A 55 -0.98 -14.44 2.76
CA SER A 55 -1.72 -14.21 1.52
C SER A 55 -1.02 -14.79 0.27
N PRO A 56 -0.44 -16.01 0.29
CA PRO A 56 0.31 -16.55 -0.84
C PRO A 56 -0.57 -16.78 -2.08
N HIS A 57 -1.89 -16.89 -1.88
CA HIS A 57 -2.87 -16.98 -2.96
C HIS A 57 -2.83 -15.75 -3.90
N THR A 58 -2.30 -14.61 -3.45
CA THR A 58 -2.15 -13.39 -4.26
C THR A 58 -0.94 -13.42 -5.20
N PHE A 59 -0.01 -14.37 -5.07
CA PHE A 59 1.20 -14.38 -5.89
C PHE A 59 0.91 -14.62 -7.38
N THR A 60 -0.17 -15.32 -7.68
CA THR A 60 -0.65 -15.62 -9.04
C THR A 60 -2.18 -15.58 -9.06
N GLY A 61 -2.84 -16.01 -10.14
CA GLY A 61 -4.32 -15.96 -10.21
C GLY A 61 -4.87 -14.58 -10.55
N GLY A 62 -5.92 -14.12 -9.88
CA GLY A 62 -6.54 -12.81 -10.15
C GLY A 62 -7.10 -12.62 -11.56
N VAL A 63 -7.74 -11.47 -11.78
CA VAL A 63 -8.41 -11.10 -13.02
C VAL A 63 -7.88 -9.75 -13.50
N HIS A 64 -7.60 -9.65 -14.80
CA HIS A 64 -7.32 -8.35 -15.41
C HIS A 64 -8.61 -7.53 -15.45
N ARG A 65 -8.61 -6.39 -14.78
CA ARG A 65 -9.73 -5.44 -14.70
C ARG A 65 -9.25 -4.10 -15.22
N VAL A 66 -10.11 -3.39 -15.95
CA VAL A 66 -9.85 -2.00 -16.26
C VAL A 66 -10.05 -1.15 -15.01
N LEU A 67 -9.25 -0.11 -14.85
CA LEU A 67 -9.23 0.75 -13.68
C LEU A 67 -10.61 1.38 -13.43
N GLY A 68 -11.34 1.74 -14.50
CA GLY A 68 -12.71 2.23 -14.38
C GLY A 68 -13.64 1.28 -13.62
N ASP A 69 -13.64 0.00 -13.96
CA ASP A 69 -14.50 -1.00 -13.31
C ASP A 69 -14.13 -1.18 -11.83
N VAL A 70 -12.84 -1.10 -11.51
CA VAL A 70 -12.35 -1.18 -10.12
C VAL A 70 -12.87 -0.01 -9.30
N LEU A 71 -12.79 1.22 -9.84
CA LEU A 71 -13.31 2.41 -9.18
C LEU A 71 -14.82 2.35 -8.96
N ASP A 72 -15.56 1.87 -9.97
CA ASP A 72 -17.02 1.77 -9.91
C ASP A 72 -17.44 0.73 -8.85
N GLU A 73 -16.71 -0.39 -8.74
CA GLU A 73 -16.92 -1.41 -7.71
C GLU A 73 -16.60 -0.89 -6.30
N VAL A 74 -15.49 -0.16 -6.13
CA VAL A 74 -15.13 0.48 -4.86
C VAL A 74 -16.19 1.50 -4.43
N ALA A 75 -16.65 2.34 -5.36
CA ALA A 75 -17.70 3.34 -5.09
C ALA A 75 -19.02 2.69 -4.67
N ALA A 76 -19.39 1.56 -5.29
CA ALA A 76 -20.60 0.82 -4.96
C ALA A 76 -20.62 0.26 -3.53
N LEU A 77 -19.45 0.01 -2.92
CA LEU A 77 -19.35 -0.43 -1.52
C LEU A 77 -19.61 0.70 -0.51
N GLY A 78 -19.55 1.97 -0.94
CA GLY A 78 -19.99 3.13 -0.16
C GLY A 78 -19.16 3.46 1.09
N LEU A 79 -17.94 2.92 1.21
CA LEU A 79 -17.05 3.20 2.33
C LEU A 79 -16.07 4.33 2.00
N HIS A 80 -15.77 5.14 3.01
CA HIS A 80 -14.87 6.28 2.87
C HIS A 80 -13.40 5.85 2.73
N THR A 81 -12.96 4.89 3.56
CA THR A 81 -11.58 4.41 3.60
C THR A 81 -11.39 3.25 2.62
N VAL A 82 -10.32 3.31 1.82
CA VAL A 82 -9.95 2.30 0.84
C VAL A 82 -8.49 1.90 1.05
N GLU A 83 -8.23 0.62 1.30
CA GLU A 83 -6.87 0.08 1.35
C GLU A 83 -6.53 -0.62 0.03
N VAL A 84 -5.45 -0.19 -0.60
CA VAL A 84 -4.82 -0.89 -1.72
C VAL A 84 -3.67 -1.75 -1.17
N THR A 85 -3.75 -3.06 -1.35
CA THR A 85 -2.81 -4.06 -0.79
C THR A 85 -2.61 -5.23 -1.78
N GLY A 86 -1.80 -6.23 -1.42
CA GLY A 86 -1.69 -7.54 -2.07
C GLY A 86 -1.11 -7.61 -3.49
N GLY A 87 -0.49 -8.70 -3.91
CA GLY A 87 0.69 -9.17 -3.20
C GLY A 87 1.57 -7.95 -2.87
N GLU A 88 2.47 -7.53 -3.76
CA GLU A 88 3.10 -6.20 -3.67
C GLU A 88 2.40 -5.26 -4.66
N PRO A 89 1.59 -4.28 -4.22
CA PRO A 89 0.85 -3.40 -5.12
C PRO A 89 1.76 -2.67 -6.11
N LEU A 90 2.92 -2.19 -5.64
CA LEU A 90 3.82 -1.35 -6.42
C LEU A 90 4.65 -2.15 -7.45
N VAL A 91 4.47 -3.47 -7.55
CA VAL A 91 4.96 -4.25 -8.72
C VAL A 91 4.13 -3.95 -9.97
N GLN A 92 2.87 -3.53 -9.82
CA GLN A 92 2.04 -3.11 -10.93
C GLN A 92 2.13 -1.59 -11.12
N ASN A 93 2.69 -1.12 -12.24
CA ASN A 93 2.76 0.31 -12.57
C ASN A 93 1.39 1.00 -12.50
N ALA A 94 0.31 0.25 -12.77
CA ALA A 94 -1.05 0.72 -12.74
C ALA A 94 -1.60 1.02 -11.31
N ALA A 95 -0.89 0.60 -10.26
CA ALA A 95 -1.24 0.95 -8.88
C ALA A 95 -1.18 2.46 -8.63
N ILE A 96 -0.21 3.18 -9.22
CA ILE A 96 -0.10 4.64 -9.07
C ILE A 96 -1.33 5.37 -9.64
N PRO A 97 -1.78 5.10 -10.88
CA PRO A 97 -3.06 5.57 -11.40
C PRO A 97 -4.26 5.25 -10.51
N LEU A 98 -4.35 4.03 -9.95
CA LEU A 98 -5.44 3.63 -9.06
C LEU A 98 -5.46 4.51 -7.80
N LEU A 99 -4.32 4.63 -7.12
CA LEU A 99 -4.18 5.44 -5.91
C LEU A 99 -4.58 6.90 -6.15
N ARG A 100 -4.12 7.49 -7.26
CA ARG A 100 -4.51 8.86 -7.66
C ARG A 100 -6.00 8.98 -7.86
N ALA A 101 -6.61 8.07 -8.61
CA ALA A 101 -8.03 8.13 -8.90
C ALA A 101 -8.91 7.97 -7.65
N LEU A 102 -8.49 7.15 -6.68
CA LEU A 102 -9.18 7.00 -5.40
C LEU A 102 -9.11 8.28 -4.55
N VAL A 103 -7.93 8.92 -4.48
CA VAL A 103 -7.75 10.23 -3.84
C VAL A 103 -8.63 11.29 -4.53
N ASP A 104 -8.61 11.32 -5.87
CA ASP A 104 -9.40 12.26 -6.67
C ASP A 104 -10.92 12.06 -6.51
N ALA A 105 -11.36 10.85 -6.17
CA ALA A 105 -12.74 10.53 -5.84
C ALA A 105 -13.12 10.89 -4.39
N GLY A 106 -12.16 11.34 -3.57
CA GLY A 106 -12.40 11.82 -2.21
C GLY A 106 -12.31 10.73 -1.13
N HIS A 107 -11.70 9.58 -1.42
CA HIS A 107 -11.47 8.53 -0.42
C HIS A 107 -10.28 8.85 0.49
N GLU A 108 -10.33 8.35 1.73
CA GLU A 108 -9.12 8.15 2.53
C GLU A 108 -8.42 6.89 2.02
N VAL A 109 -7.25 7.05 1.40
CA VAL A 109 -6.55 5.94 0.73
C VAL A 109 -5.38 5.47 1.58
N LEU A 110 -5.38 4.19 1.91
CA LEU A 110 -4.27 3.48 2.54
C LEU A 110 -3.53 2.66 1.47
N LEU A 111 -2.20 2.65 1.53
CA LEU A 111 -1.36 1.76 0.73
C LEU A 111 -0.54 0.90 1.67
N GLU A 112 -0.76 -0.40 1.64
CA GLU A 112 0.12 -1.36 2.31
C GLU A 112 1.15 -1.91 1.31
N THR A 113 2.43 -1.70 1.57
CA THR A 113 3.53 -2.14 0.69
C THR A 113 4.69 -2.73 1.50
N SER A 114 5.40 -3.70 0.93
CA SER A 114 6.60 -4.31 1.52
C SER A 114 7.80 -3.36 1.58
N GLY A 115 7.74 -2.23 0.87
CA GLY A 115 8.89 -1.33 0.73
C GLY A 115 10.00 -1.86 -0.18
N SER A 116 9.77 -2.94 -0.93
CA SER A 116 10.72 -3.45 -1.93
C SER A 116 10.66 -2.76 -3.29
N ARG A 117 9.69 -1.86 -3.48
CA ARG A 117 9.54 -0.96 -4.62
C ARG A 117 9.51 0.48 -4.10
N SER A 118 9.92 1.43 -4.94
CA SER A 118 9.98 2.85 -4.59
C SER A 118 8.58 3.43 -4.34
N ILE A 119 8.43 4.20 -3.27
CA ILE A 119 7.21 4.97 -2.98
C ILE A 119 7.24 6.39 -3.58
N ALA A 120 8.27 6.73 -4.38
CA ALA A 120 8.47 8.11 -4.86
C ALA A 120 7.31 8.68 -5.69
N ASP A 121 6.59 7.82 -6.43
CA ASP A 121 5.48 8.23 -7.29
C ASP A 121 4.11 8.09 -6.62
N VAL A 122 4.07 7.62 -5.37
CA VAL A 122 2.85 7.52 -4.57
C VAL A 122 2.35 8.94 -4.27
N PRO A 123 1.05 9.24 -4.51
CA PRO A 123 0.50 10.56 -4.20
C PRO A 123 0.69 10.90 -2.72
N PRO A 124 1.11 12.13 -2.37
CA PRO A 124 1.38 12.50 -0.99
C PRO A 124 0.16 12.40 -0.06
N GLU A 125 -1.06 12.45 -0.61
CA GLU A 125 -2.31 12.29 0.12
C GLU A 125 -2.56 10.84 0.57
N VAL A 126 -1.92 9.86 -0.06
CA VAL A 126 -2.05 8.45 0.34
C VAL A 126 -1.31 8.23 1.65
N HIS A 127 -1.96 7.54 2.57
CA HIS A 127 -1.34 7.04 3.78
C HIS A 127 -0.58 5.76 3.46
N VAL A 128 0.75 5.82 3.43
CA VAL A 128 1.61 4.66 3.20
C VAL A 128 1.85 3.93 4.52
N ILE A 129 1.58 2.63 4.54
CA ILE A 129 1.97 1.68 5.57
C ILE A 129 3.12 0.85 4.98
N LEU A 130 4.35 1.22 5.34
CA LEU A 130 5.57 0.60 4.87
C LEU A 130 5.94 -0.59 5.77
N ASP A 131 5.64 -1.81 5.32
CA ASP A 131 5.91 -3.04 6.07
C ASP A 131 7.32 -3.56 5.81
N LEU A 132 8.28 -3.04 6.58
CA LEU A 132 9.69 -3.41 6.50
C LEU A 132 9.89 -4.87 6.89
N LYS A 133 10.57 -5.61 6.02
CA LYS A 133 10.76 -7.05 6.17
C LYS A 133 11.88 -7.37 7.14
N CYS A 134 11.52 -7.94 8.29
CA CYS A 134 12.46 -8.45 9.27
C CYS A 134 13.23 -9.69 8.74
N PRO A 135 14.42 -10.03 9.31
CA PRO A 135 15.24 -11.15 8.86
C PRO A 135 14.50 -12.49 8.76
N GLY A 136 13.57 -12.80 9.67
CA GLY A 136 12.85 -14.06 9.66
C GLY A 136 11.86 -14.22 8.50
N SER A 137 11.53 -13.12 7.80
CA SER A 137 10.79 -13.20 6.54
C SER A 137 11.58 -13.89 5.44
N GLY A 138 12.92 -13.93 5.53
CA GLY A 138 13.80 -14.35 4.44
C GLY A 138 14.02 -13.29 3.37
N GLU A 139 13.41 -12.10 3.49
CA GLU A 139 13.36 -11.06 2.45
C GLU A 139 13.92 -9.72 2.93
N VAL A 140 14.74 -9.71 3.99
CA VAL A 140 15.27 -8.48 4.61
C VAL A 140 16.12 -7.63 3.65
N GLU A 141 16.82 -8.26 2.71
CA GLU A 141 17.64 -7.59 1.70
C GLU A 141 16.78 -6.91 0.63
N ALA A 142 15.49 -7.22 0.55
CA ALA A 142 14.58 -6.59 -0.40
C ALA A 142 14.09 -5.21 0.06
N ASN A 143 14.34 -4.81 1.32
CA ASN A 143 13.96 -3.50 1.81
C ASN A 143 14.70 -2.39 1.03
N ASP A 144 13.98 -1.55 0.29
CA ASP A 144 14.53 -0.34 -0.28
C ASP A 144 14.57 0.77 0.77
N TRP A 145 15.71 0.91 1.44
CA TRP A 145 15.93 1.90 2.48
C TRP A 145 15.77 3.35 2.00
N SER A 146 15.80 3.62 0.70
CA SER A 146 15.51 4.96 0.19
C SER A 146 14.05 5.36 0.41
N ASN A 147 13.14 4.42 0.63
CA ASN A 147 11.76 4.70 1.02
C ASN A 147 11.64 5.34 2.40
N VAL A 148 12.53 5.01 3.33
CA VAL A 148 12.53 5.60 4.67
C VAL A 148 12.72 7.11 4.60
N ALA A 149 13.59 7.59 3.70
CA ALA A 149 13.82 9.01 3.49
C ALA A 149 12.65 9.73 2.77
N ARG A 150 11.68 8.98 2.24
CA ARG A 150 10.50 9.50 1.52
C ARG A 150 9.22 9.49 2.37
N LEU A 151 9.27 8.92 3.58
CA LEU A 151 8.12 8.88 4.48
C LEU A 151 7.67 10.30 4.84
N LEU A 152 6.35 10.49 4.82
CA LEU A 152 5.70 11.72 5.27
C LEU A 152 5.23 11.57 6.73
N PRO A 153 4.95 12.67 7.46
CA PRO A 153 4.57 12.59 8.88
C PRO A 153 3.31 11.77 9.18
N HIS A 154 2.44 11.57 8.19
CA HIS A 154 1.23 10.75 8.31
C HIS A 154 1.40 9.32 7.80
N HIS A 155 2.60 8.91 7.39
CA HIS A 155 2.89 7.53 7.00
C HIS A 155 3.26 6.69 8.22
N GLU A 156 3.10 5.38 8.09
CA GLU A 156 3.41 4.40 9.13
C GLU A 156 4.50 3.43 8.67
N VAL A 157 5.32 3.00 9.61
CA VAL A 157 6.24 1.86 9.41
C VAL A 157 5.71 0.68 10.24
N LYS A 158 5.48 -0.44 9.56
CA LYS A 158 5.06 -1.70 10.16
C LYS A 158 6.24 -2.69 10.14
N LEU A 159 6.38 -3.47 11.20
CA LEU A 159 7.43 -4.47 11.39
C LEU A 159 6.80 -5.70 12.02
N VAL A 160 6.62 -6.77 11.24
CA VAL A 160 6.17 -8.05 11.78
C VAL A 160 7.32 -8.74 12.52
N VAL A 161 7.13 -9.05 13.80
CA VAL A 161 8.15 -9.62 14.68
C VAL A 161 7.69 -10.99 15.20
N ALA A 162 8.40 -12.06 14.85
CA ALA A 162 8.08 -13.42 15.27
C ALA A 162 9.04 -13.95 16.36
N SER A 163 10.12 -13.23 16.66
CA SER A 163 11.12 -13.69 17.63
C SER A 163 11.78 -12.57 18.41
N ARG A 164 12.45 -12.92 19.51
CA ARG A 164 13.27 -11.97 20.28
C ARG A 164 14.40 -11.37 19.44
N HIS A 165 14.97 -12.15 18.51
CA HIS A 165 16.02 -11.66 17.61
C HIS A 165 15.46 -10.55 16.70
N GLU A 166 14.29 -10.75 16.14
CA GLU A 166 13.64 -9.75 15.28
C GLU A 166 13.18 -8.52 16.05
N TYR A 167 12.74 -8.67 17.31
CA TYR A 167 12.46 -7.51 18.16
C TYR A 167 13.71 -6.62 18.32
N VAL A 168 14.87 -7.24 18.57
CA VAL A 168 16.13 -6.50 18.70
C VAL A 168 16.48 -5.83 17.37
N TRP A 169 16.36 -6.55 16.26
CA TRP A 169 16.59 -6.00 14.93
C TRP A 169 15.67 -4.80 14.64
N ALA A 170 14.36 -4.92 14.90
CA ALA A 170 13.38 -3.86 14.68
C ALA A 170 13.70 -2.61 15.50
N ARG A 171 14.02 -2.77 16.79
CA ARG A 171 14.45 -1.67 17.67
C ARG A 171 15.70 -0.97 17.12
N ASP A 172 16.68 -1.74 16.66
CA ASP A 172 17.94 -1.20 16.14
C ASP A 172 17.73 -0.47 14.79
N VAL A 173 16.83 -0.95 13.93
CA VAL A 173 16.39 -0.27 12.71
C VAL A 173 15.70 1.05 13.04
N ILE A 174 14.74 1.03 13.97
CA ILE A 174 14.02 2.22 14.44
C ILE A 174 15.02 3.29 14.93
N ALA A 175 15.97 2.89 15.78
CA ALA A 175 16.98 3.80 16.30
C ALA A 175 17.91 4.34 15.21
N ARG A 176 18.38 3.48 14.29
CA ARG A 176 19.29 3.86 13.20
C ARG A 176 18.67 4.85 12.23
N HIS A 177 17.39 4.69 11.94
CA HIS A 177 16.66 5.49 10.96
C HIS A 177 15.81 6.60 11.58
N ALA A 178 15.87 6.76 12.91
CA ALA A 178 15.09 7.74 13.67
C ALA A 178 13.58 7.68 13.35
N LEU A 179 13.00 6.47 13.32
CA LEU A 179 11.57 6.26 13.11
C LEU A 179 10.83 6.47 14.45
N HIS A 180 10.28 7.67 14.70
CA HIS A 180 9.62 8.02 15.97
C HIS A 180 8.30 8.74 15.77
#